data_AF-A0A8C3WB04-F1
#
_entry.id   AF-A0A8C3WB04-F1
#
_cell.length_a   1.000
_cell.length_b   1.000
_cell.length_c   1.000
_cell.angle_alpha   90.00
_cell.angle_beta   90.00
_cell.angle_gamma   90.00
#
_symmetry.space_group_name_H-M   'P 1'
#
loop_
_entity.id
_entity.type
_entity.pdbx_description
1 polymer ?
#
loop_
_entity_poly.entity_id
_entity_poly.type
_entity_poly.pdbx_seq_one_letter_code
_entity_poly.pdbx_strand_id
1 'polypeptide(L)' 'KGYAKGVLTQKLGPWRRPIAYLSKKLDPVGSGWPPCLRMVAAIAVLTKDANKLTLGRYAFATAHIHGEIYRRRGLL' A
#
# COMPACT_ATOMS: atom_id res chain seq x y z
N LYS A 1 -3.70 -2.41 15.42
CA LYS A 1 -2.31 -2.37 14.89
C LYS A 1 -2.35 -1.98 13.41
N GLY A 2 -1.57 -0.99 12.98
CA GLY A 2 -1.52 -0.56 11.58
C GLY A 2 -0.74 -1.57 10.73
N TYR A 3 -1.40 -2.23 9.78
CA TYR A 3 -0.74 -3.06 8.77
C TYR A 3 -0.94 -2.43 7.39
N ALA A 4 0.15 -2.25 6.67
CA ALA A 4 0.12 -2.02 5.24
C ALA A 4 -0.26 -3.31 4.54
N LYS A 5 -1.15 -3.21 3.55
CA LYS A 5 -1.56 -4.31 2.68
C LYS A 5 -1.59 -3.78 1.25
N GLY A 6 -1.10 -4.57 0.31
CA GLY A 6 -1.11 -4.22 -1.10
C GLY A 6 -0.91 -5.44 -1.99
N VAL A 7 -1.23 -5.29 -3.27
CA VAL A 7 -1.02 -6.32 -4.28
C VAL A 7 -0.11 -5.74 -5.35
N LEU A 8 1.00 -6.43 -5.60
CA LEU A 8 1.87 -6.14 -6.73
C LEU A 8 1.30 -6.82 -7.97
N THR A 9 1.01 -6.06 -9.01
CA THR A 9 0.47 -6.56 -10.26
C THR A 9 1.37 -6.22 -11.44
N GLN A 10 1.38 -7.06 -12.47
CA GLN A 10 2.02 -6.80 -13.75
C GLN A 10 1.00 -6.86 -14.88
N LYS A 11 1.21 -6.01 -15.90
CA LYS A 11 0.39 -6.01 -17.11
C LYS A 11 0.69 -7.28 -17.92
N LEU A 12 -0.36 -8.03 -18.24
CA LEU A 12 -0.32 -9.18 -19.13
C LEU A 12 -1.43 -8.96 -20.18
N GLY A 13 -1.06 -8.38 -21.32
CA GLY A 13 -2.03 -7.92 -22.32
C GLY A 13 -2.98 -6.85 -21.75
N PRO A 14 -4.31 -7.02 -21.84
CA PRO A 14 -5.28 -6.10 -21.23
C PRO A 14 -5.47 -6.31 -19.71
N TRP A 15 -4.89 -7.37 -19.14
CA TRP A 15 -5.14 -7.77 -17.74
C TRP A 15 -4.02 -7.31 -16.80
N ARG A 16 -4.36 -7.08 -15.52
CA ARG A 16 -3.39 -6.93 -14.43
C ARG A 16 -3.30 -8.23 -13.65
N ARG A 17 -2.21 -8.99 -13.85
CA ARG A 17 -1.97 -10.25 -13.16
C ARG A 17 -1.27 -9.98 -11.82
N PRO A 18 -1.78 -10.47 -10.68
CA PRO A 18 -1.08 -10.38 -9.41
C PRO A 18 0.19 -11.23 -9.45
N ILE A 19 1.31 -10.64 -9.02
CA ILE A 19 2.59 -11.32 -8.84
C ILE A 19 2.81 -11.63 -7.36
N ALA A 20 2.42 -10.72 -6.47
CA ALA A 20 2.62 -10.90 -5.03
C ALA A 20 1.56 -10.15 -4.21
N TYR A 21 1.19 -10.74 -3.08
CA TYR A 21 0.43 -10.10 -2.03
C TYR A 21 1.41 -9.66 -0.94
N LEU A 22 1.45 -8.37 -0.66
CA LEU A 22 2.38 -7.78 0.27
C LEU A 22 1.62 -7.32 1.52
N SER A 23 2.16 -7.66 2.69
CA SER A 23 1.67 -7.10 3.94
C SER A 23 2.84 -6.86 4.90
N LYS A 24 2.80 -5.72 5.58
CA LYS A 24 3.81 -5.36 6.57
C LYS A 24 3.19 -4.58 7.70
N LYS A 25 3.60 -4.86 8.93
CA LYS A 25 3.23 -4.04 10.08
C LYS A 25 3.93 -2.68 9.95
N LEU A 26 3.20 -1.59 10.10
CA LEU A 26 3.81 -0.28 10.28
C LEU A 26 4.52 -0.25 11.62
N ASP A 27 5.61 0.50 11.68
CA ASP A 27 6.25 0.82 12.94
C ASP A 27 5.24 1.56 13.88
N PRO A 28 5.49 1.55 15.20
CA PRO A 28 4.58 2.17 16.15
C PRO A 28 4.33 3.66 15.87
N VAL A 29 5.34 4.37 15.36
CA VAL A 29 5.27 5.82 15.07
C VAL A 29 4.38 6.07 13.86
N GLY A 30 4.64 5.40 12.73
CA GLY A 30 3.81 5.48 11.53
C GLY A 30 2.38 4.98 11.76
N SER A 31 2.18 4.01 12.66
CA SER A 31 0.84 3.57 13.08
C SER A 31 0.07 4.66 13.84
N GLY A 32 0.74 5.64 14.44
CA GLY A 32 0.15 6.77 15.16
C GLY A 32 -0.17 7.98 14.29
N TRP A 33 0.39 8.07 13.07
CA TRP A 33 0.21 9.21 12.16
C TRP A 33 -1.25 9.43 11.72
N PRO A 34 -1.64 10.66 11.33
CA PRO A 34 -2.95 10.92 10.75
C PRO A 34 -3.19 10.09 9.47
N PRO A 35 -4.45 9.81 9.11
CA PRO A 35 -4.85 8.97 7.99
C PRO A 35 -4.03 9.09 6.70
N CYS A 36 -3.86 10.30 6.18
CA CYS A 36 -3.17 10.55 4.92
C CYS A 36 -1.69 10.19 5.01
N LEU A 37 -1.01 10.59 6.09
CA LEU A 37 0.39 10.27 6.32
C LEU A 37 0.60 8.78 6.58
N ARG A 38 -0.32 8.13 7.30
CA ARG A 38 -0.28 6.68 7.53
C ARG A 38 -0.39 5.90 6.22
N MET A 39 -1.17 6.40 5.26
CA MET A 39 -1.26 5.82 3.91
C MET A 39 0.07 5.98 3.15
N VAL A 40 0.69 7.16 3.19
CA VAL A 40 2.00 7.39 2.58
C VAL A 40 3.06 6.46 3.18
N ALA A 41 3.08 6.32 4.51
CA ALA A 41 3.97 5.37 5.19
C ALA A 41 3.71 3.92 4.75
N ALA A 42 2.45 3.52 4.64
CA ALA A 42 2.08 2.19 4.15
C ALA A 42 2.58 1.93 2.72
N ILE A 43 2.41 2.90 1.81
CA ILE A 43 2.90 2.82 0.44
C ILE A 43 4.42 2.71 0.43
N ALA A 44 5.13 3.57 1.15
CA ALA A 44 6.60 3.57 1.19
C ALA A 44 7.17 2.22 1.64
N VAL A 45 6.57 1.63 2.69
CA VAL A 45 6.97 0.31 3.20
C VAL A 45 6.71 -0.79 2.17
N LEU A 46 5.55 -0.79 1.52
CA LEU A 46 5.22 -1.80 0.50
C LEU A 46 6.07 -1.65 -0.76
N THR A 47 6.37 -0.41 -1.20
CA THR A 47 7.24 -0.13 -2.34
C THR A 47 8.66 -0.65 -2.10
N LYS A 48 9.18 -0.50 -0.88
CA LYS A 48 10.50 -1.03 -0.52
C LYS A 48 10.57 -2.55 -0.68
N ASP A 49 9.53 -3.28 -0.27
CA ASP A 49 9.48 -4.73 -0.44
C ASP A 49 9.16 -5.13 -1.89
N ALA A 50 8.33 -4.38 -2.60
CA ALA A 50 8.06 -4.59 -4.03
C ALA A 50 9.32 -4.38 -4.89
N ASN A 51 10.18 -3.41 -4.55
CA ASN A 51 11.41 -3.12 -5.30
C ASN A 51 12.37 -4.33 -5.33
N LYS A 52 12.36 -5.15 -4.28
CA LYS A 52 13.13 -6.41 -4.25
C LYS A 52 12.60 -7.42 -5.26
N LEU A 53 11.28 -7.45 -5.47
CA LEU A 53 10.62 -8.35 -6.42
C LEU A 53 10.68 -7.84 -7.85
N THR A 54 10.73 -6.52 -8.04
CA THR A 54 10.83 -5.90 -9.37
C THR A 54 12.29 -5.76 -9.83
N LEU A 55 13.27 -6.09 -8.98
CA LEU A 55 14.71 -6.04 -9.26
C LEU A 55 15.14 -4.68 -9.83
N GLY A 56 14.62 -3.59 -9.26
CA GLY A 56 14.91 -2.22 -9.71
C GLY A 56 14.17 -1.79 -10.97
N ARG A 57 13.31 -2.64 -11.55
CA ARG A 57 12.43 -2.24 -12.66
C ARG A 57 11.36 -1.27 -12.15
N TYR A 58 11.03 -0.29 -13.00
CA TYR A 58 10.03 0.73 -12.70
C TYR A 58 8.68 0.10 -12.29
N ALA A 59 8.19 0.51 -11.13
CA ALA A 59 6.90 0.12 -10.59
C ALA A 59 6.21 1.35 -10.00
N PHE A 60 4.91 1.47 -10.24
CA PHE A 60 4.09 2.55 -9.70
C PHE A 60 3.13 1.97 -8.65
N ALA A 61 2.95 2.68 -7.54
CA ALA A 61 1.99 2.32 -6.52
C ALA A 61 0.71 3.12 -6.72
N THR A 62 -0.44 2.44 -6.75
CA THR A 62 -1.75 3.09 -6.73
C THR A 62 -2.37 2.85 -5.36
N ALA A 63 -2.65 3.93 -4.64
CA ALA A 63 -3.32 3.86 -3.36
C ALA A 63 -4.83 4.02 -3.57
N HIS A 64 -5.59 3.01 -3.19
CA HIS A 64 -7.04 3.12 -3.14
C HIS A 64 -7.46 3.64 -1.77
N ILE A 65 -7.93 4.88 -1.74
CA ILE A 65 -8.53 5.48 -0.56
C ILE A 65 -9.97 4.95 -0.49
N HIS A 66 -10.24 3.97 0.38
CA HIS A 66 -11.62 3.62 0.70
C HIS A 66 -12.23 4.74 1.55
N GLY A 67 -12.75 5.79 0.89
CA GLY A 67 -13.40 6.93 1.53
C GLY A 67 -14.54 6.53 2.48
N GLU A 68 -15.20 5.40 2.21
CA GLU A 68 -16.25 4.83 3.07
C GLU A 68 -15.75 4.42 4.48
N ILE A 69 -14.48 3.99 4.61
CA ILE A 69 -13.91 3.63 5.91
C ILE A 69 -13.65 4.87 6.76
N TYR A 70 -13.30 6.01 6.12
CA TYR A 70 -13.14 7.29 6.80
C TYR A 70 -14.50 7.87 7.23
N ARG A 71 -15.52 7.75 6.38
CA ARG A 71 -16.91 8.16 6.68
C ARG A 71 -17.53 7.33 7.82
N ARG A 72 -17.39 6.00 7.80
CA ARG A 72 -17.89 5.11 8.89
C ARG A 72 -17.18 5.30 10.23
N ARG A 73 -16.02 5.95 10.25
CA ARG A 73 -15.24 6.23 11.46
C ARG A 73 -15.33 7.68 11.93
N GLY A 74 -16.16 8.51 11.30
CA GLY A 74 -16.37 9.91 11.69
C GLY A 74 -15.12 10.78 11.63
N LEU A 75 -14.19 10.46 10.72
CA LEU A 75 -12.94 11.22 10.50
C LEU A 75 -13.05 12.18 9.30
N LEU A 76 -14.29 12.46 8.86
CA LEU A 76 -14.68 13.42 7.83
C LEU A 76 -15.92 14.17 8.33
#